data_AF-A0A1I1NH37-F1
#
_entry.id   AF-A0A1I1NH37-F1
#
_cell.length_a   1.000
_cell.length_b   1.000
_cell.length_c   1.000
_cell.angle_alpha   90.00
_cell.angle_beta   90.00
_cell.angle_gamma   90.00
#
_symmetry.space_group_name_H-M   'P 1'
#
loop_
_entity.id
_entity.type
_entity.pdbx_description
1 polymer ?
#
loop_
_entity_poly.entity_id
_entity_poly.type
_entity_poly.pdbx_seq_one_letter_code
_entity_poly.pdbx_strand_id
1 'polypeptide(L)'
;MTSADIWSAANDLAVAIKATPRILELSELAPASRVDHRPLSRVLNEFDAGGAGITSHPLRLFTQVNFALSAMPDVQIGDSEQWQRFLSLANRVEAAHHALVAWLRSRLPGYPMILVPQLVREAALTTQEFTYRYPWRPADLAARLQFQPRVVATSELLDAEDPESIRQLTSNLAEALRCSNAWQRYQSAHDALTADDAAQLKAARVELRQLVAPEQLNAYEPRLALPRYNYREHHTREVVESLTGASRDFALAFDAVNGLIDLVAAETLAQLVRFDDVIHLTPGTMEFDDERPDYVTVHTNESEELLFATPGRLIKIAHPLIADVGRVEALGYAFQNDLASVKVTCRLLANSSVLLKRSP
;
A
#
# COMPACT_ATOMS: atom_id res chain seq x y z
N MET A 1 -1.82 8.05 -15.64
CA MET A 1 -1.99 6.68 -16.16
C MET A 1 -0.69 5.93 -15.99
N THR A 2 -0.80 4.70 -15.48
CA THR A 2 0.27 3.70 -15.36
C THR A 2 0.56 3.07 -16.72
N SER A 3 1.83 2.80 -17.02
CA SER A 3 2.23 2.07 -18.23
C SER A 3 2.30 0.56 -17.94
N ALA A 4 2.16 -0.26 -18.99
CA ALA A 4 2.36 -1.70 -18.90
C ALA A 4 3.77 -2.06 -18.38
N ASP A 5 4.77 -1.23 -18.65
CA ASP A 5 6.15 -1.42 -18.20
C ASP A 5 6.28 -1.41 -16.67
N ILE A 6 5.51 -0.56 -15.98
CA ILE A 6 5.50 -0.51 -14.51
C ILE A 6 4.99 -1.83 -13.95
N TRP A 7 3.90 -2.35 -14.52
CA TRP A 7 3.31 -3.61 -14.09
C TRP A 7 4.19 -4.81 -14.41
N SER A 8 4.86 -4.81 -15.57
CA SER A 8 5.85 -5.84 -15.92
C SER A 8 7.00 -5.83 -14.92
N ALA A 9 7.59 -4.66 -14.65
CA ALA A 9 8.71 -4.54 -13.72
C ALA A 9 8.33 -4.92 -12.28
N ALA A 10 7.11 -4.57 -11.85
CA ALA A 10 6.59 -4.97 -10.54
C ALA A 10 6.38 -6.49 -10.45
N ASN A 11 5.88 -7.12 -11.52
CA ASN A 11 5.69 -8.57 -11.57
C ASN A 11 7.03 -9.32 -11.54
N ASP A 12 8.01 -8.91 -12.36
CA ASP A 12 9.33 -9.54 -12.39
C ASP A 12 10.03 -9.45 -11.03
N LEU A 13 9.96 -8.27 -10.39
CA LEU A 13 10.48 -8.08 -9.03
C LEU A 13 9.73 -8.92 -7.99
N ALA A 14 8.40 -9.02 -8.10
CA ALA A 14 7.61 -9.84 -7.20
C ALA A 14 7.97 -11.33 -7.30
N VAL A 15 8.19 -11.86 -8.50
CA VAL A 15 8.65 -13.24 -8.72
C VAL A 15 9.98 -13.49 -8.02
N ALA A 16 10.96 -12.59 -8.20
CA ALA A 16 12.27 -12.72 -7.57
C ALA A 16 12.20 -12.64 -6.03
N ILE A 17 11.42 -11.71 -5.48
CA ILE A 17 11.22 -11.57 -4.04
C ILE A 17 10.49 -12.78 -3.47
N LYS A 18 9.47 -13.29 -4.16
CA LYS A 18 8.68 -14.44 -3.74
C LYS A 18 9.49 -15.72 -3.60
N ALA A 19 10.51 -15.89 -4.45
CA ALA A 19 11.42 -17.02 -4.40
C ALA A 19 12.43 -16.97 -3.23
N THR A 20 12.47 -15.87 -2.45
CA THR A 20 13.42 -15.76 -1.34
C THR A 20 13.04 -16.64 -0.15
N PRO A 21 14.02 -17.21 0.59
CA PRO A 21 13.76 -18.12 1.71
C PRO A 21 12.80 -17.56 2.75
N ARG A 22 12.89 -16.26 3.06
CA ARG A 22 12.04 -15.63 4.08
C ARG A 22 10.59 -15.45 3.64
N ILE A 23 10.34 -15.22 2.35
CA ILE A 23 8.97 -15.16 1.83
C ILE A 23 8.36 -16.55 1.76
N LEU A 24 9.13 -17.57 1.38
CA LEU A 24 8.68 -18.96 1.40
C LEU A 24 8.32 -19.40 2.83
N GLU A 25 9.21 -19.16 3.80
CA GLU A 25 8.94 -19.43 5.22
C GLU A 25 7.70 -18.67 5.73
N LEU A 26 7.52 -17.41 5.32
CA LEU A 26 6.35 -16.63 5.73
C LEU A 26 5.06 -17.19 5.13
N SER A 27 5.11 -17.67 3.88
CA SER A 27 3.95 -18.25 3.19
C SER A 27 3.57 -19.61 3.77
N GLU A 28 4.55 -20.38 4.25
CA GLU A 28 4.31 -21.60 5.01
C GLU A 28 3.67 -21.30 6.36
N LEU A 29 4.13 -20.29 7.10
CA LEU A 29 3.60 -19.97 8.44
C LEU A 29 2.23 -19.27 8.38
N ALA A 30 2.08 -18.28 7.52
CA ALA A 30 0.88 -17.48 7.36
C ALA A 30 0.23 -17.81 6.00
N PRO A 31 -0.88 -18.56 5.95
CA PRO A 31 -1.53 -18.91 4.69
C PRO A 31 -2.10 -17.71 3.97
N ALA A 32 -2.25 -17.91 2.66
CA ALA A 32 -2.83 -16.98 1.71
C ALA A 32 -4.39 -16.89 1.79
N SER A 33 -5.06 -17.67 2.64
CA SER A 33 -6.52 -17.81 2.60
C SER A 33 -7.16 -17.80 3.99
N ARG A 34 -8.38 -17.23 4.04
CA ARG A 34 -9.29 -17.25 5.18
C ARG A 34 -9.85 -18.63 5.53
N VAL A 35 -9.69 -19.61 4.64
CA VAL A 35 -10.19 -20.99 4.82
C VAL A 35 -9.18 -21.88 5.59
N ASP A 36 -8.00 -21.35 5.91
CA ASP A 36 -7.02 -22.10 6.70
C ASP A 36 -7.35 -22.10 8.19
N HIS A 37 -7.41 -23.30 8.77
CA HIS A 37 -7.78 -23.56 10.16
C HIS A 37 -6.60 -23.75 11.10
N ARG A 38 -5.35 -23.55 10.65
CA ARG A 38 -4.19 -23.60 11.54
C ARG A 38 -4.29 -22.53 12.64
N PRO A 39 -3.72 -22.76 13.85
CA PRO A 39 -3.88 -21.85 14.98
C PRO A 39 -3.49 -20.40 14.69
N LEU A 40 -2.34 -20.18 14.04
CA LEU A 40 -1.88 -18.86 13.61
C LEU A 40 -2.85 -18.20 12.63
N SER A 41 -3.30 -18.97 11.63
CA SER A 41 -4.23 -18.51 10.59
C SER A 41 -5.55 -18.06 11.17
N ARG A 42 -6.08 -18.79 12.16
CA ARG A 42 -7.30 -18.39 12.87
C ARG A 42 -7.16 -17.03 13.55
N VAL A 43 -6.04 -16.80 14.25
CA VAL A 43 -5.76 -15.50 14.90
C VAL A 43 -5.63 -14.39 13.86
N LEU A 44 -4.90 -14.64 12.77
CA LEU A 44 -4.74 -13.67 11.69
C LEU A 44 -6.08 -13.36 10.98
N ASN A 45 -6.95 -14.35 10.79
CA ASN A 45 -8.29 -14.17 10.23
C ASN A 45 -9.20 -13.38 11.18
N GLU A 46 -9.10 -13.62 12.49
CA GLU A 46 -9.81 -12.84 13.51
C GLU A 46 -9.38 -11.37 13.48
N PHE A 47 -8.07 -11.11 13.37
CA PHE A 47 -7.56 -9.74 13.20
C PHE A 47 -8.02 -9.09 11.90
N ASP A 48 -8.01 -9.82 10.79
CA ASP A 48 -8.50 -9.32 9.51
C ASP A 48 -10.00 -9.00 9.55
N ALA A 49 -10.80 -9.84 10.21
CA ALA A 49 -12.23 -9.60 10.46
C ALA A 49 -12.47 -8.37 11.35
N GLY A 50 -11.58 -8.12 12.31
CA GLY A 50 -11.53 -6.89 13.12
C GLY A 50 -11.04 -5.65 12.37
N GLY A 51 -10.71 -5.77 11.08
CA GLY A 51 -10.30 -4.64 10.24
C GLY A 51 -8.81 -4.31 10.28
N ALA A 52 -7.95 -5.20 10.79
CA ALA A 52 -6.50 -4.99 10.82
C ALA A 52 -5.83 -5.04 9.42
N GLY A 53 -6.55 -5.44 8.36
CA GLY A 53 -6.04 -5.43 7.00
C GLY A 53 -4.83 -6.35 6.79
N ILE A 54 -4.86 -7.52 7.43
CA ILE A 54 -3.84 -8.58 7.33
C ILE A 54 -3.70 -9.05 5.88
N THR A 55 -4.83 -9.27 5.20
CA THR A 55 -4.85 -9.72 3.81
C THR A 55 -4.64 -8.57 2.82
N SER A 56 -5.03 -7.35 3.18
CA SER A 56 -4.88 -6.16 2.36
C SER A 56 -3.43 -5.68 2.25
N HIS A 57 -2.64 -5.90 3.30
CA HIS A 57 -1.25 -5.47 3.38
C HIS A 57 -0.31 -6.63 3.77
N PRO A 58 -0.16 -7.65 2.91
CA PRO A 58 0.39 -8.95 3.30
C PRO A 58 1.91 -8.94 3.54
N LEU A 59 2.59 -7.83 3.26
CA LEU A 59 4.00 -7.58 3.63
C LEU A 59 4.16 -6.57 4.79
N ARG A 60 3.07 -6.07 5.39
CA ARG A 60 3.06 -5.20 6.58
C ARG A 60 2.51 -5.90 7.83
N LEU A 61 2.69 -7.23 7.89
CA LEU A 61 2.05 -8.07 8.89
C LEU A 61 2.46 -7.71 10.32
N PHE A 62 3.72 -7.33 10.55
CA PHE A 62 4.18 -7.02 11.90
C PHE A 62 3.49 -5.79 12.47
N THR A 63 3.44 -4.70 11.70
CA THR A 63 2.72 -3.49 12.12
C THR A 63 1.23 -3.77 12.31
N GLN A 64 0.58 -4.47 11.38
CA GLN A 64 -0.85 -4.72 11.47
C GLN A 64 -1.22 -5.64 12.65
N VAL A 65 -0.41 -6.66 12.92
CA VAL A 65 -0.62 -7.57 14.04
C VAL A 65 -0.43 -6.85 15.38
N ASN A 66 0.59 -6.01 15.53
CA ASN A 66 0.77 -5.23 16.75
C ASN A 66 -0.36 -4.22 16.98
N PHE A 67 -0.86 -3.60 15.91
CA PHE A 67 -2.06 -2.76 15.99
C PHE A 67 -3.27 -3.57 16.42
N ALA A 68 -3.50 -4.74 15.81
CA ALA A 68 -4.61 -5.62 16.13
C ALA A 68 -4.59 -6.11 17.59
N LEU A 69 -3.42 -6.52 18.10
CA LEU A 69 -3.23 -6.90 19.50
C LEU A 69 -3.54 -5.76 20.47
N SER A 70 -3.19 -4.53 20.10
CA SER A 70 -3.49 -3.35 20.91
C SER A 70 -4.99 -3.03 20.94
N ALA A 71 -5.70 -3.33 19.84
CA ALA A 71 -7.14 -3.12 19.70
C ALA A 71 -7.99 -4.28 20.26
N MET A 72 -7.46 -5.49 20.30
CA MET A 72 -8.13 -6.73 20.69
C MET A 72 -7.28 -7.50 21.73
N PRO A 73 -7.19 -7.00 22.97
CA PRO A 73 -6.29 -7.55 23.98
C PRO A 73 -6.67 -8.97 24.47
N ASP A 74 -7.93 -9.38 24.27
CA ASP A 74 -8.45 -10.67 24.73
C ASP A 74 -8.25 -11.83 23.74
N VAL A 75 -7.63 -11.57 22.57
CA VAL A 75 -7.40 -12.59 21.55
C VAL A 75 -6.42 -13.65 22.07
N GLN A 76 -6.86 -14.90 22.02
CA GLN A 76 -6.07 -16.04 22.50
C GLN A 76 -5.00 -16.41 21.48
N ILE A 77 -3.78 -15.97 21.76
CA ILE A 77 -2.58 -16.43 21.05
C ILE A 77 -2.28 -17.86 21.53
N GLY A 78 -2.22 -18.80 20.58
CA GLY A 78 -1.95 -20.21 20.85
C GLY A 78 -0.47 -20.48 21.19
N ASP A 79 0.18 -21.28 20.36
CA ASP A 79 1.60 -21.63 20.54
C ASP A 79 2.50 -20.37 20.53
N SER A 80 3.06 -20.06 21.70
CA SER A 80 3.92 -18.89 21.91
C SER A 80 5.20 -18.95 21.08
N GLU A 81 5.80 -20.13 20.88
CA GLU A 81 7.03 -20.25 20.10
C GLU A 81 6.77 -19.99 18.61
N GLN A 82 5.73 -20.62 18.06
CA GLN A 82 5.29 -20.38 16.68
C GLN A 82 4.91 -18.91 16.48
N TRP A 83 4.23 -18.29 17.44
CA TRP A 83 3.86 -16.89 17.39
C TRP A 83 5.07 -15.96 17.36
N GLN A 84 6.05 -16.16 18.26
CA GLN A 84 7.28 -15.36 18.28
C GLN A 84 8.11 -15.54 17.01
N ARG A 85 8.20 -16.76 16.48
CA ARG A 85 8.84 -17.03 15.19
C ARG A 85 8.15 -16.26 14.07
N PHE A 86 6.82 -16.31 14.00
CA PHE A 86 6.03 -15.55 13.02
C PHE A 86 6.26 -14.05 13.15
N LEU A 87 6.19 -13.47 14.35
CA LEU A 87 6.40 -12.02 14.55
C LEU A 87 7.81 -11.58 14.13
N SER A 88 8.83 -12.35 14.48
CA SER A 88 10.21 -12.07 14.09
C SER A 88 10.38 -12.07 12.57
N LEU A 89 9.83 -13.09 11.90
CA LEU A 89 9.86 -13.20 10.44
C LEU A 89 9.06 -12.07 9.77
N ALA A 90 7.84 -11.80 10.23
CA ALA A 90 6.98 -10.73 9.74
C ALA A 90 7.67 -9.36 9.85
N ASN A 91 8.36 -9.09 10.97
CA ASN A 91 9.12 -7.85 11.16
C ASN A 91 10.25 -7.73 10.14
N ARG A 92 10.99 -8.83 9.90
CA ARG A 92 12.10 -8.83 8.94
C ARG A 92 11.63 -8.64 7.50
N VAL A 93 10.54 -9.31 7.11
CA VAL A 93 9.91 -9.14 5.79
C VAL A 93 9.36 -7.73 5.61
N GLU A 94 8.67 -7.20 6.61
CA GLU A 94 8.17 -5.82 6.57
C GLU A 94 9.31 -4.81 6.48
N ALA A 95 10.41 -5.00 7.22
CA ALA A 95 11.59 -4.14 7.13
C ALA A 95 12.23 -4.20 5.73
N ALA A 96 12.27 -5.37 5.09
CA ALA A 96 12.79 -5.53 3.74
C ALA A 96 11.93 -4.80 2.70
N HIS A 97 10.60 -4.94 2.83
CA HIS A 97 9.62 -4.24 2.00
C HIS A 97 9.70 -2.72 2.20
N HIS A 98 9.87 -2.28 3.44
CA HIS A 98 10.00 -0.87 3.80
C HIS A 98 11.26 -0.25 3.20
N ALA A 99 12.39 -0.96 3.27
CA ALA A 99 13.62 -0.51 2.65
C ALA A 99 13.49 -0.35 1.13
N LEU A 100 12.75 -1.24 0.45
CA LEU A 100 12.46 -1.15 -0.98
C LEU A 100 11.65 0.11 -1.29
N VAL A 101 10.53 0.32 -0.61
CA VAL A 101 9.64 1.47 -0.85
C VAL A 101 10.36 2.79 -0.51
N ALA A 102 11.11 2.84 0.59
CA ALA A 102 11.92 3.99 0.98
C ALA A 102 13.01 4.30 -0.06
N TRP A 103 13.68 3.27 -0.60
CA TRP A 103 14.68 3.47 -1.65
C TRP A 103 14.05 4.00 -2.94
N LEU A 104 12.89 3.50 -3.37
CA LEU A 104 12.16 4.03 -4.52
C LEU A 104 11.79 5.51 -4.32
N ARG A 105 11.23 5.86 -3.15
CA ARG A 105 10.92 7.24 -2.77
C ARG A 105 12.15 8.14 -2.75
N SER A 106 13.32 7.60 -2.40
CA SER A 106 14.57 8.36 -2.37
C SER A 106 15.06 8.83 -3.75
N ARG A 107 14.47 8.32 -4.84
CA ARG A 107 14.73 8.79 -6.20
C ARG A 107 13.92 10.04 -6.57
N LEU A 108 12.91 10.41 -5.77
CA LEU A 108 12.09 11.59 -6.05
C LEU A 108 12.93 12.88 -5.97
N PRO A 109 12.71 13.82 -6.89
CA PRO A 109 13.24 15.18 -6.80
C PRO A 109 12.98 15.81 -5.43
N GLY A 110 14.01 16.46 -4.88
CA GLY A 110 13.96 17.12 -3.58
C GLY A 110 14.15 16.19 -2.38
N TYR A 111 14.23 14.86 -2.53
CA TYR A 111 14.50 13.95 -1.41
C TYR A 111 15.89 14.24 -0.78
N PRO A 112 16.02 14.23 0.56
CA PRO A 112 14.99 13.99 1.58
C PRO A 112 14.23 15.25 2.02
N MET A 113 14.54 16.42 1.46
CA MET A 113 14.03 17.74 1.86
C MET A 113 12.79 18.17 1.06
N ILE A 114 11.86 17.24 0.80
CA ILE A 114 10.63 17.54 0.06
C ILE A 114 9.74 18.48 0.90
N LEU A 115 9.44 19.66 0.38
CA LEU A 115 8.80 20.77 1.11
C LEU A 115 7.26 20.72 1.14
N VAL A 116 6.64 19.58 0.87
CA VAL A 116 5.19 19.45 0.86
C VAL A 116 4.60 19.37 2.30
N PRO A 117 3.41 19.94 2.57
CA PRO A 117 2.73 19.81 3.87
C PRO A 117 2.49 18.37 4.30
N GLN A 118 2.19 17.47 3.37
CA GLN A 118 1.87 16.06 3.62
C GLN A 118 2.97 15.29 4.38
N LEU A 119 4.22 15.78 4.34
CA LEU A 119 5.38 15.19 5.03
C LEU A 119 5.75 15.89 6.35
N VAL A 120 4.86 16.71 6.90
CA VAL A 120 5.00 17.24 8.27
C VAL A 120 4.86 16.09 9.28
N ARG A 121 5.63 16.14 10.37
CA ARG A 121 5.54 15.17 11.47
C ARG A 121 4.12 15.09 12.03
N GLU A 122 3.64 13.88 12.33
CA GLU A 122 2.28 13.57 12.77
C GLU A 122 1.18 13.77 11.71
N ALA A 123 1.51 14.20 10.49
CA ALA A 123 0.57 14.14 9.37
C ALA A 123 0.29 12.68 8.97
N ALA A 124 -0.72 12.47 8.14
CA ALA A 124 -1.20 11.13 7.80
C ALA A 124 -0.15 10.21 7.15
N LEU A 125 0.84 10.79 6.44
CA LEU A 125 1.95 10.05 5.85
C LEU A 125 3.14 9.83 6.80
N THR A 126 3.21 10.47 7.97
CA THR A 126 4.38 10.40 8.86
C THR A 126 4.06 9.96 10.29
N THR A 127 2.78 9.79 10.62
CA THR A 127 2.33 9.34 11.93
C THR A 127 2.83 7.91 12.23
N GLN A 128 3.08 7.64 13.52
CA GLN A 128 3.42 6.32 14.05
C GLN A 128 2.23 5.61 14.69
N GLU A 129 1.05 6.23 14.74
CA GLU A 129 -0.16 5.63 15.30
C GLU A 129 -0.75 4.61 14.30
N PHE A 130 -1.68 5.05 13.47
CA PHE A 130 -2.38 4.24 12.49
C PHE A 130 -2.43 4.98 11.16
N THR A 131 -2.17 4.26 10.07
CA THR A 131 -2.31 4.79 8.71
C THR A 131 -2.56 3.66 7.72
N TYR A 132 -3.51 3.89 6.81
CA TYR A 132 -3.74 3.00 5.68
C TYR A 132 -2.62 3.11 4.63
N ARG A 133 -1.95 4.26 4.55
CA ARG A 133 -0.89 4.51 3.57
C ARG A 133 0.44 3.95 4.05
N TYR A 134 1.42 3.85 3.15
CA TYR A 134 2.75 3.41 3.54
C TYR A 134 3.51 4.57 4.19
N PRO A 135 3.86 4.51 5.49
CA PRO A 135 4.37 5.68 6.19
C PRO A 135 5.77 6.07 5.69
N TRP A 136 6.05 7.37 5.74
CA TRP A 136 7.38 7.96 5.62
C TRP A 136 8.01 8.02 7.00
N ARG A 137 9.03 7.18 7.27
CA ARG A 137 9.65 7.13 8.59
C ARG A 137 10.79 8.16 8.67
N PRO A 138 10.97 8.84 9.81
CA PRO A 138 12.11 9.74 10.01
C PRO A 138 13.47 9.07 9.75
N ALA A 139 13.57 7.77 10.05
CA ALA A 139 14.77 6.98 9.79
C ALA A 139 15.12 6.89 8.29
N ASP A 140 14.12 6.84 7.41
CA ASP A 140 14.34 6.76 5.95
C ASP A 140 14.99 8.04 5.44
N LEU A 141 14.44 9.18 5.87
CA LEU A 141 14.94 10.52 5.54
C LEU A 141 16.38 10.73 6.04
N ALA A 142 16.73 10.12 7.17
CA ALA A 142 18.06 10.17 7.76
C ALA A 142 19.06 9.16 7.14
N ALA A 143 18.58 8.09 6.50
CA ALA A 143 19.40 6.97 6.00
C ALA A 143 20.23 7.29 4.74
N ARG A 144 20.15 8.53 4.22
CA ARG A 144 20.92 8.99 3.05
C ARG A 144 20.75 8.10 1.81
N LEU A 145 19.54 7.54 1.65
CA LEU A 145 19.22 6.59 0.58
C LEU A 145 19.50 7.15 -0.81
N GLN A 146 19.37 8.46 -1.03
CA GLN A 146 19.65 9.14 -2.30
C GLN A 146 21.08 8.92 -2.83
N PHE A 147 22.04 8.65 -1.95
CA PHE A 147 23.43 8.37 -2.32
C PHE A 147 23.71 6.87 -2.51
N GLN A 148 22.73 6.01 -2.19
CA GLN A 148 22.83 4.57 -2.42
C GLN A 148 22.39 4.29 -3.88
N PRO A 149 23.26 3.72 -4.71
CA PRO A 149 22.94 3.44 -6.11
C PRO A 149 21.92 2.31 -6.27
N ARG A 150 21.77 1.45 -5.25
CA ARG A 150 20.91 0.25 -5.27
C ARG A 150 20.36 -0.03 -3.88
N VAL A 151 19.23 -0.73 -3.81
CA VAL A 151 18.65 -1.20 -2.55
C VAL A 151 19.38 -2.46 -2.06
N VAL A 152 20.15 -2.34 -0.97
CA VAL A 152 20.92 -3.48 -0.44
C VAL A 152 20.11 -4.27 0.60
N ALA A 153 19.43 -3.54 1.49
CA ALA A 153 18.76 -4.12 2.65
C ALA A 153 17.66 -5.12 2.28
N THR A 154 16.92 -4.94 1.19
CA THR A 154 15.84 -5.86 0.80
C THR A 154 16.36 -7.27 0.52
N SER A 155 17.43 -7.41 -0.27
CA SER A 155 18.02 -8.73 -0.56
C SER A 155 18.64 -9.38 0.67
N GLU A 156 19.26 -8.60 1.57
CA GLU A 156 19.91 -9.11 2.78
C GLU A 156 18.90 -9.52 3.85
N LEU A 157 17.84 -8.74 4.03
CA LEU A 157 16.80 -9.04 4.99
C LEU A 157 15.95 -10.25 4.57
N LEU A 158 15.84 -10.51 3.26
CA LEU A 158 15.09 -11.66 2.75
C LEU A 158 15.95 -12.92 2.55
N ASP A 159 17.26 -12.87 2.86
CA ASP A 159 18.22 -13.94 2.61
C ASP A 159 18.20 -14.42 1.15
N ALA A 160 18.14 -13.49 0.20
CA ALA A 160 18.06 -13.81 -1.22
C ALA A 160 19.31 -14.57 -1.73
N GLU A 161 19.10 -15.66 -2.46
CA GLU A 161 20.20 -16.43 -3.09
C GLU A 161 20.87 -15.66 -4.24
N ASP A 162 20.08 -14.86 -4.97
CA ASP A 162 20.57 -13.93 -5.99
C ASP A 162 20.20 -12.47 -5.62
N PRO A 163 20.98 -11.83 -4.71
CA PRO A 163 20.79 -10.43 -4.34
C PRO A 163 20.88 -9.46 -5.52
N GLU A 164 21.65 -9.81 -6.54
CA GLU A 164 21.93 -8.91 -7.66
C GLU A 164 20.75 -8.80 -8.62
N SER A 165 20.07 -9.92 -8.88
CA SER A 165 18.81 -9.91 -9.64
C SER A 165 17.75 -9.03 -8.98
N ILE A 166 17.53 -9.15 -7.66
CA ILE A 166 16.57 -8.29 -6.93
C ILE A 166 16.94 -6.81 -7.05
N ARG A 167 18.24 -6.47 -6.93
CA ARG A 167 18.72 -5.08 -7.07
C ARG A 167 18.49 -4.53 -8.48
N GLN A 168 18.77 -5.34 -9.51
CA GLN A 168 18.56 -4.95 -10.89
C GLN A 168 17.07 -4.75 -11.20
N LEU A 169 16.22 -5.69 -10.77
CA LEU A 169 14.77 -5.62 -10.95
C LEU A 169 14.17 -4.43 -10.20
N THR A 170 14.67 -4.11 -9.02
CA THR A 170 14.27 -2.89 -8.29
C THR A 170 14.68 -1.62 -9.04
N SER A 171 15.85 -1.62 -9.69
CA SER A 171 16.29 -0.50 -10.53
C SER A 171 15.42 -0.36 -11.80
N ASN A 172 15.02 -1.47 -12.41
CA ASN A 172 14.09 -1.48 -13.55
C ASN A 172 12.72 -0.91 -13.15
N LEU A 173 12.21 -1.28 -11.98
CA LEU A 173 10.97 -0.71 -11.45
C LEU A 173 11.10 0.79 -11.20
N ALA A 174 12.21 1.24 -10.61
CA ALA A 174 12.47 2.66 -10.41
C ALA A 174 12.49 3.44 -11.73
N GLU A 175 13.10 2.88 -12.77
CA GLU A 175 13.15 3.48 -14.10
C GLU A 175 11.75 3.54 -14.74
N ALA A 176 10.98 2.46 -14.67
CA ALA A 176 9.60 2.44 -15.17
C ALA A 176 8.71 3.48 -14.44
N LEU A 177 8.87 3.61 -13.12
CA LEU A 177 8.19 4.65 -12.33
C LEU A 177 8.62 6.06 -12.76
N ARG A 178 9.92 6.27 -13.01
CA ARG A 178 10.48 7.55 -13.47
C ARG A 178 9.91 7.98 -14.82
N CYS A 179 9.66 7.04 -15.72
CA CYS A 179 9.04 7.29 -17.02
C CYS A 179 7.52 7.56 -16.95
N SER A 180 6.89 7.40 -15.78
CA SER A 180 5.45 7.62 -15.64
C SER A 180 5.05 9.10 -15.71
N ASN A 181 3.82 9.37 -16.17
CA ASN A 181 3.27 10.72 -16.20
C ASN A 181 3.21 11.37 -14.81
N ALA A 182 2.95 10.60 -13.74
CA ALA A 182 2.90 11.15 -12.39
C ALA A 182 4.28 11.64 -11.95
N TRP A 183 5.33 10.88 -12.26
CA TRP A 183 6.70 11.25 -11.94
C TRP A 183 7.17 12.45 -12.74
N GLN A 184 6.90 12.48 -14.05
CA GLN A 184 7.26 13.61 -14.91
C GLN A 184 6.56 14.89 -14.47
N ARG A 185 5.25 14.82 -14.12
CA ARG A 185 4.51 15.96 -13.56
C ARG A 185 5.11 16.44 -12.24
N TYR A 186 5.49 15.52 -11.35
CA TYR A 186 6.14 15.88 -10.09
C TYR A 186 7.50 16.56 -10.33
N GLN A 187 8.32 16.03 -11.24
CA GLN A 187 9.60 16.66 -11.63
C GLN A 187 9.37 18.07 -12.18
N SER A 188 8.45 18.25 -13.13
CA SER A 188 8.15 19.57 -13.69
C SER A 188 7.62 20.55 -12.65
N ALA A 189 6.74 20.10 -11.74
CA ALA A 189 6.22 20.94 -10.67
C ALA A 189 7.31 21.32 -9.66
N HIS A 190 8.23 20.40 -9.36
CA HIS A 190 9.40 20.67 -8.52
C HIS A 190 10.30 21.75 -9.14
N ASP A 191 10.61 21.61 -10.43
CA ASP A 191 11.51 22.54 -11.13
C ASP A 191 10.89 23.92 -11.36
N ALA A 192 9.56 24.03 -11.33
CA ALA A 192 8.82 25.27 -11.45
C ALA A 192 8.76 26.09 -10.14
N LEU A 193 9.16 25.52 -9.00
CA LEU A 193 9.08 26.21 -7.70
C LEU A 193 10.03 27.42 -7.66
N THR A 194 9.48 28.57 -7.29
CA THR A 194 10.25 29.77 -6.96
C THR A 194 10.56 29.85 -5.46
N ALA A 195 11.32 30.87 -5.06
CA ALA A 195 11.58 31.14 -3.64
C ALA A 195 10.29 31.50 -2.86
N ASP A 196 9.34 32.19 -3.52
CA ASP A 196 8.06 32.58 -2.92
C ASP A 196 7.15 31.36 -2.73
N ASP A 197 7.12 30.46 -3.71
CA ASP A 197 6.41 29.17 -3.58
C ASP A 197 6.98 28.34 -2.42
N ALA A 198 8.31 28.27 -2.32
CA ALA A 198 8.98 27.59 -1.22
C ALA A 198 8.67 28.24 0.15
N ALA A 199 8.47 29.55 0.22
CA ALA A 199 8.04 30.24 1.44
C ALA A 199 6.59 29.91 1.80
N GLN A 200 5.69 29.87 0.82
CA GLN A 200 4.29 29.47 1.00
C GLN A 200 4.19 28.02 1.51
N LEU A 201 4.93 27.09 0.90
CA LEU A 201 5.00 25.69 1.35
C LEU A 201 5.53 25.56 2.79
N LYS A 202 6.54 26.34 3.17
CA LYS A 202 7.04 26.38 4.56
C LYS A 202 5.99 26.89 5.54
N ALA A 203 5.24 27.93 5.17
CA ALA A 203 4.16 28.47 5.99
C ALA A 203 3.04 27.43 6.19
N ALA A 204 2.59 26.78 5.10
CA ALA A 204 1.61 25.70 5.14
C ALA A 204 2.08 24.50 6.00
N ARG A 205 3.37 24.16 5.95
CA ARG A 205 3.95 23.12 6.84
C ARG A 205 3.89 23.53 8.32
N VAL A 206 4.09 24.81 8.64
CA VAL A 206 4.00 25.30 10.02
C VAL A 206 2.56 25.25 10.51
N GLU A 207 1.62 25.70 9.69
CA GLU A 207 0.18 25.64 9.97
C GLU A 207 -0.27 24.19 10.21
N LEU A 208 -0.01 23.28 9.28
CA LEU A 208 -0.41 21.88 9.43
C LEU A 208 0.19 21.24 10.69
N ARG A 209 1.45 21.56 11.02
CA ARG A 209 2.10 21.04 12.23
C ARG A 209 1.34 21.44 13.50
N GLN A 210 0.77 22.63 13.54
CA GLN A 210 -0.03 23.09 14.67
C GLN A 210 -1.37 22.34 14.72
N LEU A 211 -2.03 22.15 13.57
CA LEU A 211 -3.31 21.43 13.46
C LEU A 211 -3.19 19.96 13.86
N VAL A 212 -2.12 19.27 13.46
CA VAL A 212 -1.92 17.84 13.75
C VAL A 212 -1.02 17.57 14.96
N ALA A 213 -0.82 18.57 15.82
CA ALA A 213 -0.06 18.40 17.04
C ALA A 213 -0.75 17.41 18.00
N PRO A 214 0.00 16.66 18.83
CA PRO A 214 -0.58 15.69 19.77
C PRO A 214 -1.69 16.27 20.65
N GLU A 215 -1.57 17.54 21.06
CA GLU A 215 -2.56 18.23 21.88
C GLU A 215 -3.89 18.41 21.15
N GLN A 216 -3.85 18.78 19.86
CA GLN A 216 -5.06 18.94 19.04
C GLN A 216 -5.73 17.60 18.76
N LEU A 217 -4.93 16.59 18.42
CA LEU A 217 -5.42 15.24 18.19
C LEU A 217 -6.08 14.66 19.44
N ASN A 218 -5.47 14.83 20.62
CA ASN A 218 -6.01 14.36 21.89
C ASN A 218 -7.28 15.11 22.30
N ALA A 219 -7.37 16.41 21.98
CA ALA A 219 -8.58 17.19 22.21
C ALA A 219 -9.74 16.76 21.28
N TYR A 220 -9.44 16.40 20.03
CA TYR A 220 -10.42 15.90 19.06
C TYR A 220 -10.89 14.47 19.38
N GLU A 221 -9.96 13.54 19.53
CA GLU A 221 -10.24 12.13 19.83
C GLU A 221 -9.06 11.52 20.63
N PRO A 222 -9.22 11.24 21.94
CA PRO A 222 -8.11 10.79 22.79
C PRO A 222 -7.73 9.32 22.64
N ARG A 223 -8.56 8.47 22.04
CA ARG A 223 -8.41 7.01 22.09
C ARG A 223 -8.45 6.32 20.74
N LEU A 224 -9.38 6.70 19.88
CA LEU A 224 -9.65 5.95 18.66
C LEU A 224 -8.71 6.34 17.52
N ALA A 225 -7.92 5.39 17.05
CA ALA A 225 -6.90 5.63 16.02
C ALA A 225 -7.48 6.04 14.65
N LEU A 226 -8.62 5.48 14.25
CA LEU A 226 -9.23 5.76 12.95
C LEU A 226 -9.78 7.19 12.84
N PRO A 227 -10.61 7.72 13.77
CA PRO A 227 -10.99 9.13 13.73
C PRO A 227 -9.79 10.08 13.76
N ARG A 228 -8.74 9.77 14.55
CA ARG A 228 -7.50 10.57 14.56
C ARG A 228 -6.77 10.54 13.21
N TYR A 229 -6.76 9.42 12.51
CA TYR A 229 -6.24 9.33 11.15
C TYR A 229 -7.07 10.19 10.18
N ASN A 230 -8.40 10.08 10.24
CA ASN A 230 -9.31 10.89 9.40
C ASN A 230 -9.14 12.40 9.65
N TYR A 231 -8.92 12.80 10.91
CA TYR A 231 -8.60 14.19 11.27
C TYR A 231 -7.32 14.69 10.61
N ARG A 232 -6.24 13.89 10.64
CA ARG A 232 -4.98 14.21 9.96
C ARG A 232 -5.17 14.36 8.46
N GLU A 233 -5.86 13.41 7.83
CA GLU A 233 -6.16 13.44 6.39
C GLU A 233 -6.98 14.68 6.01
N HIS A 234 -8.01 15.00 6.79
CA HIS A 234 -8.87 16.15 6.57
C HIS A 234 -8.07 17.47 6.58
N HIS A 235 -7.34 17.75 7.66
CA HIS A 235 -6.57 18.99 7.74
C HIS A 235 -5.38 19.04 6.78
N THR A 236 -4.77 17.88 6.47
CA THR A 236 -3.74 17.83 5.43
C THR A 236 -4.33 18.25 4.08
N ARG A 237 -5.53 17.77 3.74
CA ARG A 237 -6.23 18.14 2.52
C ARG A 237 -6.59 19.63 2.49
N GLU A 238 -7.16 20.16 3.56
CA GLU A 238 -7.52 21.59 3.65
C GLU A 238 -6.29 22.50 3.44
N VAL A 239 -5.15 22.17 4.07
CA VAL A 239 -3.92 22.94 3.91
C VAL A 239 -3.36 22.83 2.49
N VAL A 240 -3.48 21.68 1.82
CA VAL A 240 -3.06 21.54 0.42
C VAL A 240 -4.01 22.32 -0.50
N GLU A 241 -5.30 22.34 -0.22
CA GLU A 241 -6.32 23.07 -0.99
C GLU A 241 -6.20 24.59 -0.84
N SER A 242 -5.65 25.07 0.29
CA SER A 242 -5.41 26.51 0.53
C SER A 242 -4.16 27.05 -0.17
N LEU A 243 -3.24 26.18 -0.62
CA LEU A 243 -2.11 26.57 -1.45
C LEU A 243 -2.59 27.13 -2.79
N THR A 244 -1.75 27.96 -3.42
CA THR A 244 -2.03 28.56 -4.72
C THR A 244 -0.86 28.36 -5.68
N GLY A 245 -1.12 28.50 -6.98
CA GLY A 245 -0.08 28.45 -8.02
C GLY A 245 0.79 27.20 -7.98
N ALA A 246 2.10 27.39 -8.20
CA ALA A 246 3.06 26.30 -8.31
C ALA A 246 3.22 25.51 -6.99
N SER A 247 3.03 26.14 -5.83
CA SER A 247 3.00 25.44 -4.54
C SER A 247 1.91 24.37 -4.48
N ARG A 248 0.71 24.70 -4.95
CA ARG A 248 -0.43 23.75 -4.99
C ARG A 248 -0.15 22.64 -5.98
N ASP A 249 0.29 23.00 -7.18
CA ASP A 249 0.58 22.02 -8.23
C ASP A 249 1.67 21.03 -7.79
N PHE A 250 2.70 21.51 -7.09
CA PHE A 250 3.75 20.68 -6.51
C PHE A 250 3.21 19.73 -5.43
N ALA A 251 2.38 20.22 -4.51
CA ALA A 251 1.77 19.40 -3.47
C ALA A 251 0.84 18.31 -4.05
N LEU A 252 0.02 18.64 -5.06
CA LEU A 252 -0.85 17.67 -5.73
C LEU A 252 -0.05 16.67 -6.56
N ALA A 253 1.00 17.11 -7.25
CA ALA A 253 1.88 16.22 -8.00
C ALA A 253 2.63 15.25 -7.08
N PHE A 254 3.01 15.71 -5.87
CA PHE A 254 3.56 14.83 -4.83
C PHE A 254 2.58 13.73 -4.43
N ASP A 255 1.32 14.06 -4.15
CA ASP A 255 0.31 13.06 -3.78
C ASP A 255 0.09 12.04 -4.90
N ALA A 256 0.10 12.49 -6.16
CA ALA A 256 -0.03 11.61 -7.32
C ALA A 256 1.17 10.66 -7.46
N VAL A 257 2.40 11.14 -7.35
CA VAL A 257 3.60 10.28 -7.48
C VAL A 257 3.79 9.38 -6.25
N ASN A 258 3.53 9.86 -5.04
CA ASN A 258 3.56 9.03 -3.84
C ASN A 258 2.46 7.95 -3.90
N GLY A 259 1.24 8.32 -4.30
CA GLY A 259 0.14 7.38 -4.49
C GLY A 259 0.44 6.32 -5.55
N LEU A 260 1.15 6.68 -6.62
CA LEU A 260 1.62 5.71 -7.61
C LEU A 260 2.65 4.73 -7.01
N ILE A 261 3.64 5.23 -6.27
CA ILE A 261 4.64 4.39 -5.62
C ILE A 261 3.97 3.44 -4.61
N ASP A 262 3.03 3.94 -3.80
CA ASP A 262 2.29 3.14 -2.83
C ASP A 262 1.47 2.05 -3.54
N LEU A 263 0.69 2.42 -4.56
CA LEU A 263 -0.13 1.47 -5.31
C LEU A 263 0.74 0.36 -5.94
N VAL A 264 1.87 0.70 -6.54
CA VAL A 264 2.70 -0.24 -7.28
C VAL A 264 3.57 -1.07 -6.33
N ALA A 265 4.38 -0.42 -5.49
CA ALA A 265 5.41 -1.07 -4.70
C ALA A 265 4.92 -1.49 -3.31
N ALA A 266 4.04 -0.71 -2.68
CA ALA A 266 3.55 -1.05 -1.34
C ALA A 266 2.36 -2.02 -1.38
N GLU A 267 1.47 -1.88 -2.36
CA GLU A 267 0.21 -2.61 -2.41
C GLU A 267 0.26 -3.75 -3.44
N THR A 268 0.40 -3.45 -4.72
CA THR A 268 0.32 -4.45 -5.79
C THR A 268 1.47 -5.45 -5.72
N LEU A 269 2.71 -4.99 -5.59
CA LEU A 269 3.87 -5.88 -5.43
C LEU A 269 3.73 -6.76 -4.19
N ALA A 270 3.24 -6.23 -3.07
CA ALA A 270 3.03 -7.02 -1.86
C ALA A 270 2.02 -8.16 -2.08
N GLN A 271 0.95 -7.88 -2.83
CA GLN A 271 -0.04 -8.88 -3.21
C GLN A 271 0.57 -9.96 -4.12
N LEU A 272 1.32 -9.57 -5.15
CA LEU A 272 1.98 -10.50 -6.07
C LEU A 272 3.03 -11.38 -5.39
N VAL A 273 3.75 -10.83 -4.40
CA VAL A 273 4.74 -11.57 -3.61
C VAL A 273 4.07 -12.63 -2.75
N ARG A 274 2.92 -12.32 -2.14
CA ARG A 274 2.30 -13.20 -1.15
C ARG A 274 1.24 -14.14 -1.69
N PHE A 275 0.68 -13.84 -2.85
CA PHE A 275 -0.41 -14.61 -3.41
C PHE A 275 -0.11 -15.01 -4.84
N ASP A 276 -0.35 -16.28 -5.14
CA ASP A 276 0.04 -16.90 -6.41
C ASP A 276 -0.91 -16.58 -7.56
N ASP A 277 -2.17 -16.30 -7.23
CA ASP A 277 -3.23 -16.15 -8.21
C ASP A 277 -4.01 -14.84 -8.07
N VAL A 278 -4.28 -14.25 -9.23
CA VAL A 278 -5.33 -13.26 -9.43
C VAL A 278 -6.67 -13.99 -9.37
N ILE A 279 -7.59 -13.51 -8.55
CA ILE A 279 -8.91 -14.16 -8.42
C ILE A 279 -9.71 -13.86 -9.68
N HIS A 280 -10.18 -14.88 -10.37
CA HIS A 280 -11.11 -14.69 -11.47
C HIS A 280 -12.50 -14.42 -10.90
N LEU A 281 -13.20 -13.45 -11.47
CA LEU A 281 -14.54 -13.05 -11.01
C LEU A 281 -15.47 -13.02 -12.21
N THR A 282 -16.49 -13.88 -12.19
CA THR A 282 -17.57 -13.82 -13.19
C THR A 282 -18.64 -12.85 -12.69
N PRO A 283 -18.86 -11.71 -13.39
CA PRO A 283 -19.87 -10.75 -12.97
C PRO A 283 -21.27 -11.28 -13.26
N GLY A 284 -22.18 -11.19 -12.28
CA GLY A 284 -23.62 -11.34 -12.50
C GLY A 284 -24.21 -10.05 -13.08
N THR A 285 -24.00 -8.93 -12.37
CA THR A 285 -24.22 -7.57 -12.90
C THR A 285 -23.00 -6.70 -12.64
N MET A 286 -22.86 -5.62 -13.39
CA MET A 286 -21.71 -4.74 -13.34
C MET A 286 -22.12 -3.28 -13.59
N GLU A 287 -21.57 -2.38 -12.79
CA GLU A 287 -21.83 -0.95 -12.84
C GLU A 287 -20.49 -0.19 -12.84
N PHE A 288 -20.31 0.72 -13.77
CA PHE A 288 -19.18 1.65 -13.77
C PHE A 288 -19.55 2.89 -12.94
N ASP A 289 -18.57 3.45 -12.24
CA ASP A 289 -18.74 4.68 -11.49
C ASP A 289 -18.51 5.88 -12.42
N ASP A 290 -19.56 6.70 -12.62
CA ASP A 290 -19.52 7.87 -13.51
C ASP A 290 -18.56 8.97 -13.01
N GLU A 291 -18.37 9.08 -11.70
CA GLU A 291 -17.46 10.06 -11.08
C GLU A 291 -16.03 9.53 -11.03
N ARG A 292 -15.87 8.20 -11.00
CA ARG A 292 -14.59 7.51 -10.91
C ARG A 292 -14.49 6.46 -12.01
N PRO A 293 -14.06 6.83 -13.23
CA PRO A 293 -14.10 5.94 -14.39
C PRO A 293 -13.14 4.74 -14.28
N ASP A 294 -12.19 4.76 -13.33
CA ASP A 294 -11.36 3.61 -12.98
C ASP A 294 -12.00 2.68 -11.94
N TYR A 295 -13.24 2.92 -11.50
CA TYR A 295 -13.95 2.07 -10.54
C TYR A 295 -15.09 1.31 -11.20
N VAL A 296 -15.21 0.05 -10.80
CA VAL A 296 -16.29 -0.84 -11.21
C VAL A 296 -16.85 -1.56 -9.99
N THR A 297 -18.17 -1.68 -9.95
CA THR A 297 -18.89 -2.49 -8.97
C THR A 297 -19.42 -3.72 -9.67
N VAL A 298 -19.07 -4.89 -9.14
CA VAL A 298 -19.56 -6.18 -9.61
C VAL A 298 -20.46 -6.80 -8.56
N HIS A 299 -21.63 -7.28 -8.97
CA HIS A 299 -22.49 -8.13 -8.17
C HIS A 299 -22.39 -9.56 -8.65
N THR A 300 -22.21 -10.50 -7.73
CA THR A 300 -22.16 -11.93 -8.05
C THR A 300 -22.73 -12.76 -6.91
N ASN A 301 -23.22 -13.96 -7.27
CA ASN A 301 -23.76 -14.96 -6.36
C ASN A 301 -22.78 -16.15 -6.18
N GLU A 302 -21.60 -16.10 -6.78
CA GLU A 302 -20.60 -17.19 -6.74
C GLU A 302 -19.84 -17.18 -5.40
N SER A 303 -20.37 -17.87 -4.40
CA SER A 303 -19.92 -17.74 -3.01
C SER A 303 -18.50 -18.24 -2.71
N GLU A 304 -17.97 -19.22 -3.45
CA GLU A 304 -16.71 -19.90 -3.08
C GLU A 304 -15.46 -19.06 -3.41
N GLU A 305 -15.34 -18.50 -4.61
CA GLU A 305 -14.19 -17.67 -5.01
C GLU A 305 -14.18 -16.32 -4.26
N LEU A 306 -15.34 -15.89 -3.76
CA LEU A 306 -15.55 -14.64 -3.05
C LEU A 306 -15.12 -14.68 -1.58
N LEU A 307 -14.98 -15.86 -0.97
CA LEU A 307 -14.36 -16.00 0.36
C LEU A 307 -12.91 -15.50 0.38
N PHE A 308 -12.30 -15.39 -0.81
CA PHE A 308 -10.91 -14.95 -1.01
C PHE A 308 -10.82 -13.52 -1.53
N ALA A 309 -11.93 -12.90 -1.94
CA ALA A 309 -11.97 -11.50 -2.31
C ALA A 309 -11.95 -10.69 -1.00
N THR A 310 -10.82 -10.10 -0.66
CA THR A 310 -10.64 -9.16 0.45
C THR A 310 -10.09 -7.84 -0.11
N PRO A 311 -10.30 -6.68 0.56
CA PRO A 311 -9.71 -5.44 0.11
C PRO A 311 -8.20 -5.59 -0.12
N GLY A 312 -7.68 -4.99 -1.18
CA GLY A 312 -6.28 -5.14 -1.63
C GLY A 312 -6.04 -6.31 -2.59
N ARG A 313 -6.88 -7.35 -2.61
CA ARG A 313 -6.68 -8.50 -3.53
C ARG A 313 -6.78 -8.07 -4.99
N LEU A 314 -5.97 -8.69 -5.84
CA LEU A 314 -6.02 -8.52 -7.29
C LEU A 314 -7.01 -9.51 -7.89
N ILE A 315 -7.92 -9.02 -8.73
CA ILE A 315 -8.94 -9.81 -9.42
C ILE A 315 -8.95 -9.56 -10.93
N LYS A 316 -9.39 -10.57 -11.67
CA LYS A 316 -9.69 -10.50 -13.10
C LYS A 316 -11.19 -10.64 -13.30
N ILE A 317 -11.85 -9.54 -13.64
CA ILE A 317 -13.26 -9.56 -14.02
C ILE A 317 -13.37 -10.17 -15.42
N ALA A 318 -14.08 -11.28 -15.54
CA ALA A 318 -14.30 -12.01 -16.79
C ALA A 318 -15.35 -11.30 -17.67
N HIS A 319 -15.05 -10.05 -18.08
CA HIS A 319 -15.93 -9.23 -18.91
C HIS A 319 -15.18 -8.64 -20.11
N PRO A 320 -15.73 -8.68 -21.35
CA PRO A 320 -15.04 -8.20 -22.55
C PRO A 320 -14.59 -6.73 -22.52
N LEU A 321 -15.30 -5.88 -21.76
CA LEU A 321 -14.97 -4.46 -21.60
C LEU A 321 -13.83 -4.21 -20.60
N ILE A 322 -13.44 -5.21 -19.81
CA ILE A 322 -12.43 -5.06 -18.76
C ILE A 322 -11.23 -5.94 -19.12
N ALA A 323 -10.27 -5.35 -19.81
CA ALA A 323 -9.00 -6.01 -20.12
C ALA A 323 -8.06 -6.09 -18.90
N ASP A 324 -8.12 -5.06 -18.05
CA ASP A 324 -7.22 -4.87 -16.92
C ASP A 324 -7.56 -5.72 -15.69
N VAL A 325 -6.62 -5.77 -14.74
CA VAL A 325 -6.78 -6.31 -13.39
C VAL A 325 -7.46 -5.25 -12.52
N GLY A 326 -8.42 -5.68 -11.71
CA GLY A 326 -9.02 -4.87 -10.65
C GLY A 326 -8.34 -5.14 -9.31
N ARG A 327 -8.14 -4.10 -8.51
CA ARG A 327 -7.82 -4.23 -7.08
C ARG A 327 -9.11 -4.06 -6.29
N VAL A 328 -9.42 -4.98 -5.38
CA VAL A 328 -10.61 -4.88 -4.52
C VAL A 328 -10.44 -3.71 -3.56
N GLU A 329 -11.39 -2.78 -3.56
CA GLU A 329 -11.40 -1.62 -2.65
C GLU A 329 -12.44 -1.80 -1.54
N ALA A 330 -13.58 -2.40 -1.86
CA ALA A 330 -14.65 -2.63 -0.90
C ALA A 330 -15.45 -3.90 -1.22
N LEU A 331 -16.07 -4.45 -0.18
CA LEU A 331 -16.96 -5.60 -0.25
C LEU A 331 -18.24 -5.29 0.51
N GLY A 332 -19.37 -5.70 -0.04
CA GLY A 332 -20.66 -5.71 0.62
C GLY A 332 -21.28 -7.10 0.52
N TYR A 333 -21.86 -7.58 1.61
CA TYR A 333 -22.57 -8.86 1.64
C TYR A 333 -24.04 -8.58 1.91
N ALA A 334 -24.92 -9.17 1.10
CA ALA A 334 -26.35 -9.16 1.35
C ALA A 334 -26.90 -10.59 1.30
N PHE A 335 -27.61 -10.96 2.36
CA PHE A 335 -28.22 -12.29 2.52
C PHE A 335 -29.72 -12.15 2.38
N GLN A 336 -30.31 -12.77 1.36
CA GLN A 336 -31.76 -12.80 1.13
C GLN A 336 -32.20 -14.21 0.76
N ASN A 337 -33.18 -14.76 1.49
CA ASN A 337 -33.81 -16.07 1.20
C ASN A 337 -32.78 -17.19 0.91
N ASP A 338 -31.80 -17.37 1.81
CA ASP A 338 -30.71 -18.35 1.71
C ASP A 338 -29.74 -18.16 0.52
N LEU A 339 -29.87 -17.08 -0.25
CA LEU A 339 -28.90 -16.67 -1.27
C LEU A 339 -28.02 -15.55 -0.71
N ALA A 340 -26.71 -15.79 -0.72
CA ALA A 340 -25.71 -14.76 -0.49
C ALA A 340 -25.40 -14.07 -1.81
N SER A 341 -25.58 -12.75 -1.84
CA SER A 341 -25.09 -11.89 -2.91
C SER A 341 -23.94 -11.04 -2.39
N VAL A 342 -22.91 -10.90 -3.20
CA VAL A 342 -21.73 -10.10 -2.86
C VAL A 342 -21.60 -8.98 -3.86
N LYS A 343 -21.35 -7.79 -3.32
CA LYS A 343 -20.98 -6.59 -4.05
C LYS A 343 -19.48 -6.39 -3.88
N VAL A 344 -18.73 -6.39 -4.98
CA VAL A 344 -17.29 -6.13 -5.00
C VAL A 344 -17.05 -4.83 -5.74
N THR A 345 -16.52 -3.83 -5.05
CA THR A 345 -16.06 -2.60 -5.70
C THR A 345 -14.56 -2.71 -5.94
N CYS A 346 -14.15 -2.52 -7.19
CA CYS A 346 -12.77 -2.64 -7.62
C CYS A 346 -12.30 -1.37 -8.30
N ARG A 347 -11.03 -1.06 -8.09
CA ARG A 347 -10.29 -0.09 -8.90
C ARG A 347 -9.54 -0.81 -10.00
N LEU A 348 -9.83 -0.48 -11.25
CA LEU A 348 -9.14 -0.97 -12.44
C LEU A 348 -7.73 -0.37 -12.52
N LEU A 349 -6.74 -1.24 -12.61
CA LEU A 349 -5.35 -0.86 -12.77
C LEU A 349 -5.05 -0.70 -14.26
N ALA A 350 -5.04 0.53 -14.78
CA ALA A 350 -4.87 0.76 -16.21
C ALA A 350 -3.62 0.10 -16.79
N ASN A 351 -3.77 -0.60 -17.93
CA ASN A 351 -2.73 -1.32 -18.67
C ASN A 351 -2.08 -2.49 -17.89
N SER A 352 -2.79 -3.10 -16.95
CA SER A 352 -2.27 -4.14 -16.04
C SER A 352 -2.51 -5.57 -16.52
N SER A 353 -3.07 -5.77 -17.72
CA SER A 353 -3.32 -7.12 -18.26
C SER A 353 -2.05 -8.00 -18.34
N VAL A 354 -0.87 -7.40 -18.32
CA VAL A 354 0.41 -8.11 -18.23
C VAL A 354 0.56 -8.91 -16.93
N LEU A 355 -0.07 -8.47 -15.84
CA LEU A 355 -0.07 -9.18 -14.54
C LEU A 355 -0.80 -10.54 -14.61
N LEU A 356 -1.60 -10.78 -15.65
CA LEU A 356 -2.30 -12.05 -15.86
C LEU A 356 -1.43 -13.09 -16.56
N LYS A 357 -0.30 -12.68 -17.16
CA LYS A 357 0.63 -13.61 -17.78
C LYS A 357 1.37 -14.32 -16.64
N ARG A 358 0.96 -15.55 -16.34
CA ARG A 358 1.66 -16.40 -15.38
C ARG A 358 3.14 -16.43 -15.75
N SER A 359 4.00 -15.99 -14.83
CA SER A 359 5.43 -16.29 -14.92
C SER A 359 5.57 -17.82 -14.84
N PRO A 360 6.34 -18.44 -15.77
CA PRO A 360 6.41 -19.89 -15.95
C PRO A 360 6.91 -20.65 -14.72
#